data_AF-A0A061NHV9-F1
#
_entry.id   AF-A0A061NHV9-F1
#
_cell.length_a   1.000
_cell.length_b   1.000
_cell.length_c   1.000
_cell.angle_alpha   90.00
_cell.angle_beta   90.00
_cell.angle_gamma   90.00
#
_symmetry.space_group_name_H-M   'P 1'
#
loop_
_entity.id
_entity.type
_entity.pdbx_description
1 polymer ?
#
loop_
_entity_poly.entity_id
_entity_poly.type
_entity_poly.pdbx_seq_one_letter_code
_entity_poly.pdbx_strand_id
1 'polypeptide(L)' 'MKERQIHMSEEQWIRVTEKVHEAKAKGISQPLVLTNDAALVVSAQNETVVTVLSEREATDKIFTNIDGTIVLKP' A
#
# COMPACT_ATOMS: atom_id res chain seq x y z
N MET A 1 -16.32 -2.54 -14.32
CA MET A 1 -15.57 -2.62 -13.05
C MET A 1 -15.22 -1.19 -12.66
N LYS A 2 -15.70 -0.67 -11.51
CA LYS A 2 -15.37 0.69 -11.07
C LYS A 2 -13.94 0.70 -10.51
N GLU A 3 -13.00 1.19 -11.30
CA GLU A 3 -11.71 1.65 -10.77
C GLU A 3 -12.00 2.72 -9.72
N ARG A 4 -11.69 2.43 -8.46
CA ARG A 4 -11.66 3.46 -7.42
C ARG A 4 -10.41 4.27 -7.72
N GLN A 5 -10.58 5.37 -8.44
CA GLN A 5 -9.51 6.21 -8.97
C GLN A 5 -8.81 6.93 -7.81
N ILE A 6 -7.85 6.25 -7.19
CA ILE A 6 -6.76 6.93 -6.51
C ILE A 6 -5.78 7.34 -7.58
N HIS A 7 -5.60 8.65 -7.73
CA HIS A 7 -4.62 9.22 -8.65
C HIS A 7 -3.25 9.20 -7.98
N MET A 8 -2.49 8.12 -8.19
CA MET A 8 -1.07 8.07 -7.85
C MET A 8 -0.23 8.30 -9.10
N SER A 9 0.83 9.10 -8.98
CA SER A 9 1.79 9.27 -10.05
C SER A 9 2.58 7.98 -10.30
N GLU A 10 3.15 7.86 -11.48
CA GLU A 10 4.04 6.75 -11.83
C GLU A 10 5.24 6.66 -10.87
N GLU A 11 5.82 7.81 -10.50
CA GLU A 11 6.92 7.89 -9.51
C GLU A 11 6.52 7.34 -8.13
N GLN A 12 5.30 7.65 -7.67
CA GLN A 12 4.78 7.11 -6.41
C GLN A 12 4.63 5.58 -6.51
N TRP A 13 4.14 5.06 -7.63
CA TRP A 13 4.02 3.62 -7.85
C TRP A 13 5.37 2.90 -7.88
N ILE A 14 6.38 3.49 -8.52
CA ILE A 14 7.75 2.95 -8.51
C ILE A 14 8.24 2.86 -7.06
N ARG A 15 8.09 3.93 -6.28
CA ARG A 15 8.54 3.97 -4.88
C ARG A 15 7.81 2.97 -3.98
N VAL A 16 6.50 2.78 -4.20
CA VAL A 16 5.73 1.73 -3.52
C VAL A 16 6.29 0.36 -3.86
N THR A 17 6.49 0.08 -5.14
CA THR A 17 6.96 -1.23 -5.65
C THR A 17 8.33 -1.58 -5.06
N GLU A 18 9.28 -0.64 -5.08
CA GLU A 18 10.60 -0.82 -4.48
C GLU A 18 10.52 -1.18 -3.00
N LYS A 19 9.65 -0.48 -2.25
CA LYS A 19 9.52 -0.69 -0.81
C LYS A 19 8.77 -1.97 -0.47
N VAL A 20 7.83 -2.39 -1.30
CA VAL A 20 7.17 -3.70 -1.20
C VAL A 20 8.17 -4.82 -1.45
N HIS A 21 9.08 -4.68 -2.43
CA HIS A 21 10.16 -5.65 -2.65
C HIS A 21 11.12 -5.73 -1.46
N GLU A 22 11.48 -4.59 -0.86
CA GLU A 22 12.29 -4.56 0.36
C GLU A 22 11.58 -5.25 1.53
N ALA A 23 10.28 -5.02 1.70
CA ALA A 23 9.46 -5.67 2.72
C ALA A 23 9.38 -7.19 2.51
N LYS A 24 9.21 -7.63 1.25
CA LYS A 24 9.24 -9.06 0.86
C LYS A 24 10.57 -9.71 1.26
N ALA A 25 11.69 -9.06 0.97
CA ALA A 25 13.02 -9.55 1.34
C ALA A 25 13.21 -9.65 2.88
N LYS A 26 12.45 -8.86 3.65
CA LYS A 26 12.42 -8.88 5.12
C LYS A 26 11.39 -9.88 5.69
N GLY A 27 10.71 -10.64 4.86
CA GLY A 27 9.71 -11.63 5.28
C GLY A 27 8.31 -11.07 5.53
N ILE A 28 8.08 -9.79 5.19
CA ILE A 28 6.76 -9.15 5.30
C ILE A 28 5.95 -9.54 4.06
N SER A 29 4.78 -10.15 4.27
CA SER A 29 3.96 -10.72 3.20
C SER A 29 2.74 -9.85 2.85
N GLN A 30 2.17 -9.17 3.85
CA GLN A 30 0.98 -8.33 3.72
C GLN A 30 1.20 -6.94 4.35
N PRO A 31 2.05 -6.09 3.75
CA PRO A 31 2.26 -4.74 4.25
C PRO A 31 1.05 -3.82 4.01
N LEU A 32 0.77 -2.97 5.00
CA LEU A 32 0.02 -1.72 4.81
C LEU A 32 0.99 -0.63 4.34
N VAL A 33 0.74 -0.05 3.16
CA VAL A 33 1.50 1.07 2.62
C VAL A 33 0.71 2.35 2.80
N LEU A 34 1.26 3.30 3.56
CA LEU A 34 0.67 4.61 3.79
C LEU A 34 1.39 5.64 2.93
N THR A 35 0.67 6.28 2.02
CA THR A 35 1.13 7.44 1.26
C THR A 35 0.41 8.71 1.76
N ASN A 36 0.68 9.86 1.14
CA ASN A 36 -0.10 11.07 1.41
C ASN A 36 -1.54 10.96 0.92
N ASP A 37 -1.75 10.24 -0.18
CA ASP A 37 -3.01 10.25 -0.91
C ASP A 37 -3.86 9.00 -0.61
N ALA A 38 -3.22 7.93 -0.13
CA ALA A 38 -3.84 6.62 -0.01
C ALA A 38 -3.23 5.71 1.06
N ALA A 39 -4.05 4.75 1.48
CA ALA A 39 -3.64 3.55 2.20
C ALA A 39 -3.85 2.33 1.31
N LEU A 40 -2.81 1.52 1.14
CA LEU A 40 -2.80 0.36 0.27
C LEU A 40 -2.48 -0.90 1.09
N VAL A 41 -3.27 -1.95 0.98
CA VAL A 41 -2.86 -3.29 1.45
C VAL A 41 -2.35 -4.06 0.25
N VAL A 42 -1.11 -4.50 0.30
CA VAL A 42 -0.42 -5.17 -0.81
C VAL A 42 -0.07 -6.59 -0.39
N SER A 43 -0.24 -7.56 -1.29
CA SER A 43 0.40 -8.87 -1.16
C SER A 43 1.81 -8.76 -1.73
N ALA A 44 2.81 -8.68 -0.86
CA ALA A 44 4.21 -8.64 -1.28
C ALA A 44 4.64 -9.98 -1.92
N GLN A 45 4.03 -11.09 -1.49
CA GLN A 45 4.27 -12.41 -2.10
C GLN A 45 3.82 -12.45 -3.56
N ASN A 46 2.61 -11.96 -3.83
CA ASN A 46 2.00 -12.00 -5.16
C ASN A 46 2.27 -10.74 -5.99
N GLU A 47 2.91 -9.72 -5.40
CA GLU A 47 3.13 -8.40 -6.00
C GLU A 47 1.83 -7.75 -6.49
N THR A 48 0.73 -7.98 -5.74
CA THR A 48 -0.60 -7.47 -6.08
C THR A 48 -1.15 -6.54 -5.03
N VAL A 49 -1.81 -5.47 -5.47
CA VAL A 49 -2.54 -4.56 -4.59
C VAL A 49 -3.91 -5.14 -4.29
N VAL A 50 -4.18 -5.43 -3.02
CA VAL A 50 -5.40 -6.10 -2.57
C VAL A 50 -6.48 -5.09 -2.17
N THR A 51 -6.08 -3.98 -1.55
CA THR A 51 -7.01 -2.94 -1.11
C THR A 51 -6.40 -1.58 -1.33
N VAL A 52 -7.24 -0.65 -1.77
CA VAL A 52 -6.88 0.73 -2.13
C VAL A 52 -7.93 1.65 -1.53
N LEU A 53 -7.54 2.46 -0.55
CA LEU A 53 -8.39 3.46 0.11
C LEU A 53 -7.75 4.84 -0.02
N SER A 54 -8.52 5.86 -0.35
CA SER A 54 -8.02 7.23 -0.23
C SER A 54 -7.71 7.56 1.24
N GLU A 55 -6.87 8.56 1.48
CA GLU A 55 -6.52 9.01 2.83
C GLU A 55 -7.78 9.30 3.69
N ARG A 56 -8.79 9.93 3.09
CA ARG A 56 -10.09 10.18 3.74
C ARG A 56 -10.85 8.91 4.09
N GLU A 57 -10.87 7.93 3.19
CA GLU A 57 -11.56 6.65 3.43
C GLU A 57 -10.82 5.77 4.45
N ALA A 58 -9.50 5.95 4.57
CA ALA A 58 -8.64 5.26 5.51
C ALA A 58 -8.68 5.87 6.93
N THR A 59 -9.15 7.12 7.06
CA THR A 59 -9.33 7.78 8.36
C THR A 59 -10.24 6.95 9.26
N ASP A 60 -9.82 6.74 10.50
CA ASP A 60 -10.49 5.92 11.52
C ASP A 60 -10.73 4.44 11.14
N LYS A 61 -10.04 3.93 10.11
CA LYS A 61 -10.10 2.51 9.74
C LYS A 61 -9.13 1.66 10.54
N ILE A 62 -9.60 0.49 10.97
CA ILE A 62 -8.77 -0.57 11.53
C ILE A 62 -8.39 -1.53 10.41
N PHE A 63 -7.09 -1.71 10.21
CA PHE A 63 -6.54 -2.71 9.30
C PHE A 63 -6.18 -3.97 10.09
N THR A 64 -6.57 -5.14 9.58
CA THR A 64 -6.26 -6.46 10.16
C THR A 64 -5.54 -7.31 9.13
N ASN A 65 -4.93 -8.43 9.56
CA ASN A 65 -4.19 -9.32 8.67
C ASN A 65 -3.07 -8.59 7.91
N ILE A 66 -2.39 -7.67 8.59
CA ILE A 66 -1.15 -7.07 8.10
C ILE A 66 -0.01 -7.54 9.00
N ASP A 67 1.15 -7.77 8.42
CA ASP A 67 2.37 -8.22 9.11
C ASP A 67 3.51 -7.19 9.00
N GLY A 68 3.23 -6.04 8.41
CA GLY A 68 4.14 -4.91 8.34
C GLY A 68 3.45 -3.62 7.92
N THR A 69 4.17 -2.51 8.08
CA THR A 69 3.72 -1.20 7.63
C THR A 69 4.87 -0.46 6.95
N ILE A 70 4.58 0.12 5.79
CA ILE A 70 5.50 0.94 5.01
C ILE A 70 4.93 2.36 5.01
N VAL A 71 5.70 3.32 5.51
CA VAL A 71 5.28 4.74 5.54
C VAL A 71 6.05 5.48 4.45
N LEU A 72 5.31 5.96 3.44
CA LEU A 72 5.81 6.72 2.30
C LEU A 72 5.22 8.13 2.35
N LYS A 73 5.72 8.92 3.29
CA LYS A 73 5.51 10.37 3.30
C LYS A 73 6.73 11.06 2.65
N PRO A 74 6.56 12.23 2.01
CA PRO A 74 7.67 13.04 1.53
C PRO A 74 8.60 13.43 2.69
#